data_AF-A0A5B8IN76-F1
#
_entry.id   AF-A0A5B8IN76-F1
#
_cell.length_a   1.000
_cell.length_b   1.000
_cell.length_c   1.000
_cell.angle_alpha   90.00
_cell.angle_beta   90.00
_cell.angle_gamma   90.00
#
_symmetry.space_group_name_H-M   'P 1'
#
loop_
_entity.id
_entity.type
_entity.pdbx_description
1 polymer ?
#
loop_
_entity_poly.entity_id
_entity_poly.type
_entity_poly.pdbx_seq_one_letter_code
_entity_poly.pdbx_strand_id
1 'polypeptide(L)'
;MPAFETPEPISVTIDMGVGDVQIIAEDRTDTVVEVRPTDDTDESDLKAAEQATVDYADGVLTVRTPKSKKLDFSRKTRSVDVSIVVPSGSVLRAESEVADLRCSGRLGECAYKTSMGHVQLDHTGPLRLRTGGGRVTVARVDGDAEIITGTGRIRIGEVDGAVVARNSNGNTEIRKVTGDIRIRCANGDISVEHAWGPRTEAETANGSIRVGEVTRGTVALKTATGDVEIGLGAGLPAKLDLSTGFGRVLNTLESVAESSEKSIEVKAKTSHGDIAIHRA
;
A
#
# COMPACT_ATOMS: atom_id res chain seq x y z
N MET A 1 -30.13 -10.84 -2.45
CA MET A 1 -29.32 -9.62 -2.53
C MET A 1 -30.08 -8.50 -1.84
N PRO A 2 -29.79 -8.16 -0.58
CA PRO A 2 -30.29 -6.94 0.02
C PRO A 2 -29.79 -5.72 -0.77
N ALA A 3 -30.71 -4.81 -1.07
CA ALA A 3 -30.42 -3.51 -1.69
C ALA A 3 -30.92 -2.42 -0.75
N PHE A 4 -30.09 -1.39 -0.53
CA PHE A 4 -30.38 -0.27 0.35
C PHE A 4 -30.32 1.04 -0.45
N GLU A 5 -31.25 1.96 -0.23
CA GLU A 5 -31.15 3.30 -0.82
C GLU A 5 -30.05 4.10 -0.10
N THR A 6 -29.04 4.53 -0.86
CA THR A 6 -27.83 5.19 -0.36
C THR A 6 -27.42 6.30 -1.35
N PRO A 7 -28.15 7.43 -1.40
CA PRO A 7 -27.86 8.51 -2.33
C PRO A 7 -26.55 9.27 -1.99
N GLU A 8 -26.02 9.09 -0.78
CA GLU A 8 -24.76 9.66 -0.32
C GLU A 8 -23.74 8.56 -0.01
N PRO A 9 -22.42 8.85 -0.07
CA PRO A 9 -21.38 7.89 0.32
C PRO A 9 -21.56 7.36 1.74
N ILE A 10 -21.43 6.04 1.90
CA ILE A 10 -21.66 5.35 3.17
C ILE A 10 -20.35 4.90 3.83
N SER A 11 -20.45 4.43 5.07
CA SER A 11 -19.36 3.71 5.74
C SER A 11 -19.60 2.21 5.66
N VAL A 12 -18.70 1.47 5.02
CA VAL A 12 -18.74 0.01 4.92
C VAL A 12 -17.80 -0.58 5.97
N THR A 13 -18.34 -1.40 6.86
CA THR A 13 -17.60 -2.19 7.84
C THR A 13 -17.71 -3.67 7.50
N ILE A 14 -16.58 -4.34 7.32
CA ILE A 14 -16.52 -5.77 7.02
C ILE A 14 -15.72 -6.46 8.11
N ASP A 15 -16.30 -7.48 8.72
CA ASP A 15 -15.59 -8.34 9.66
C ASP A 15 -15.76 -9.81 9.26
N MET A 16 -14.69 -10.44 8.77
CA MET A 16 -14.77 -11.77 8.20
C MET A 16 -13.63 -12.70 8.63
N GLY A 17 -13.85 -14.00 8.47
CA GLY A 17 -12.83 -15.03 8.65
C GLY A 17 -12.00 -15.21 7.38
N VAL A 18 -12.47 -16.09 6.50
CA VAL A 18 -11.80 -16.51 5.27
C VAL A 18 -12.70 -16.21 4.06
N GLY A 19 -12.11 -15.81 2.93
CA GLY A 19 -12.80 -15.69 1.65
C GLY A 19 -12.37 -14.46 0.86
N ASP A 20 -13.16 -14.03 -0.12
CA ASP A 20 -12.82 -12.89 -0.96
C ASP A 20 -13.75 -11.70 -0.75
N VAL A 21 -13.18 -10.50 -0.78
CA VAL A 21 -13.93 -9.24 -0.72
C VAL A 21 -13.79 -8.50 -2.05
N GLN A 22 -14.92 -8.30 -2.73
CA GLN A 22 -15.01 -7.44 -3.89
C GLN A 22 -15.84 -6.21 -3.57
N ILE A 23 -15.26 -5.03 -3.78
CA ILE A 23 -15.96 -3.76 -3.65
C ILE A 23 -15.92 -3.04 -4.99
N ILE A 24 -17.08 -2.57 -5.43
CA ILE A 24 -17.24 -1.78 -6.65
C ILE A 24 -17.80 -0.43 -6.22
N ALA A 25 -16.98 0.61 -6.29
CA ALA A 25 -17.37 1.98 -6.00
C ALA A 25 -17.71 2.70 -7.30
N GLU A 26 -18.98 2.99 -7.52
CA GLU A 26 -19.48 3.62 -8.75
C GLU A 26 -20.49 4.73 -8.46
N ASP A 27 -20.80 5.56 -9.44
CA ASP A 27 -21.74 6.67 -9.30
C ASP A 27 -23.19 6.14 -9.31
N ARG A 28 -23.61 5.61 -8.16
CA ARG A 28 -24.93 5.03 -7.91
C ARG A 28 -25.55 5.60 -6.64
N THR A 29 -26.85 5.42 -6.49
CA THR A 29 -27.64 5.93 -5.34
C THR A 29 -28.18 4.81 -4.46
N ASP A 30 -27.70 3.59 -4.66
CA ASP A 30 -28.09 2.40 -3.92
C ASP A 30 -26.86 1.56 -3.59
N THR A 31 -27.00 0.69 -2.60
CA THR A 31 -25.96 -0.24 -2.18
C THR A 31 -26.49 -1.65 -2.26
N VAL A 32 -25.79 -2.49 -3.00
CA VAL A 32 -26.15 -3.90 -3.18
C VAL A 32 -25.08 -4.75 -2.51
N VAL A 33 -25.54 -5.65 -1.64
CA VAL A 33 -24.66 -6.62 -0.99
C VAL A 33 -25.03 -8.01 -1.41
N GLU A 34 -24.01 -8.77 -1.74
CA GLU A 34 -24.11 -10.17 -2.02
C GLU A 34 -23.09 -10.93 -1.19
N VAL A 35 -23.56 -11.96 -0.50
CA VAL A 35 -22.75 -12.87 0.29
C VAL A 35 -23.01 -14.27 -0.24
N ARG A 36 -21.96 -14.98 -0.64
CA ARG A 36 -22.04 -16.33 -1.19
C ARG A 36 -20.97 -17.23 -0.55
N PRO A 37 -21.21 -18.54 -0.45
CA PRO A 37 -20.13 -19.47 -0.15
C PRO A 37 -19.08 -19.42 -1.27
N THR A 38 -17.80 -19.55 -0.94
CA THR A 38 -16.75 -19.65 -1.96
C THR A 38 -16.86 -20.97 -2.73
N ASP A 39 -17.13 -22.08 -2.04
CA ASP A 39 -17.46 -23.38 -2.64
C ASP A 39 -18.89 -23.80 -2.24
N ASP A 40 -19.79 -23.88 -3.22
CA ASP A 40 -21.20 -24.25 -3.01
C ASP A 40 -21.40 -25.76 -2.76
N THR A 41 -20.34 -26.56 -2.91
CA THR A 41 -20.33 -27.98 -2.58
C THR A 41 -19.77 -28.27 -1.18
N ASP A 42 -19.10 -27.30 -0.56
CA ASP A 42 -18.58 -27.42 0.80
C ASP A 42 -19.64 -27.01 1.84
N GLU A 43 -20.10 -27.96 2.65
CA GLU A 43 -21.09 -27.71 3.70
C GLU A 43 -20.65 -26.64 4.71
N SER A 44 -19.35 -26.48 4.94
CA SER A 44 -18.82 -25.50 5.89
C SER A 44 -18.86 -24.08 5.34
N ASP A 45 -18.63 -23.91 4.04
CA ASP A 45 -18.76 -22.64 3.33
C ASP A 45 -20.25 -22.25 3.21
N LEU A 46 -21.12 -23.20 2.85
CA LEU A 46 -22.58 -23.01 2.85
C LEU A 46 -23.09 -22.51 4.21
N LYS A 47 -22.73 -23.19 5.30
CA LYS A 47 -23.13 -22.81 6.66
C LYS A 47 -22.54 -21.46 7.06
N ALA A 48 -21.33 -21.13 6.61
CA ALA A 48 -20.71 -19.85 6.90
C ALA A 48 -21.44 -18.69 6.19
N ALA A 49 -21.83 -18.88 4.93
CA ALA A 49 -22.61 -17.92 4.17
C ALA A 49 -24.03 -17.72 4.74
N GLU A 50 -24.71 -18.79 5.17
CA GLU A 50 -26.02 -18.71 5.85
C GLU A 50 -25.97 -17.96 7.19
N GLN A 51 -24.85 -18.04 7.89
CA GLN A 51 -24.63 -17.35 9.17
C GLN A 51 -24.11 -15.91 9.00
N ALA A 52 -23.83 -15.48 7.78
CA ALA A 52 -23.39 -14.12 7.53
C ALA A 52 -24.54 -13.14 7.80
N THR A 53 -24.23 -12.03 8.47
CA THR A 53 -25.19 -10.96 8.73
C THR A 53 -24.83 -9.73 7.91
N VAL A 54 -25.84 -9.11 7.32
CA VAL A 54 -25.73 -7.88 6.56
C VAL A 54 -26.75 -6.90 7.14
N ASP A 55 -26.25 -5.88 7.81
CA ASP A 55 -27.06 -4.86 8.48
C ASP A 55 -26.72 -3.49 7.91
N TYR A 56 -27.73 -2.65 7.66
CA TYR A 56 -27.54 -1.27 7.26
C TYR A 56 -28.35 -0.35 8.17
N ALA A 57 -27.67 0.54 8.88
CA ALA A 57 -28.29 1.51 9.77
C ALA A 57 -27.45 2.80 9.81
N ASP A 58 -28.13 3.96 9.81
CA ASP A 58 -27.50 5.27 9.99
C ASP A 58 -26.32 5.56 9.05
N GLY A 59 -26.40 5.14 7.78
CA GLY A 59 -25.32 5.34 6.80
C GLY A 59 -24.14 4.37 6.95
N VAL A 60 -24.26 3.34 7.79
CA VAL A 60 -23.24 2.34 8.03
C VAL A 60 -23.74 0.97 7.58
N LEU A 61 -23.08 0.40 6.57
CA LEU A 61 -23.25 -0.98 6.16
C LEU A 61 -22.29 -1.86 6.96
N THR A 62 -22.80 -2.87 7.65
CA THR A 62 -22.01 -3.84 8.41
C THR A 62 -22.22 -5.24 7.84
N VAL A 63 -21.13 -5.87 7.38
CA VAL A 63 -21.11 -7.26 6.94
C VAL A 63 -20.27 -8.06 7.93
N ARG A 64 -20.85 -9.11 8.51
CA ARG A 64 -20.12 -10.02 9.42
C ARG A 64 -20.25 -11.45 8.94
N THR A 65 -19.13 -12.15 8.86
CA THR A 65 -19.11 -13.60 8.60
C THR A 65 -18.52 -14.34 9.81
N PRO A 66 -18.93 -15.59 10.06
CA PRO A 66 -18.43 -16.35 11.21
C PRO A 66 -16.92 -16.59 11.08
N LYS A 67 -16.17 -16.19 12.10
CA LYS A 67 -14.73 -16.46 12.21
C LYS A 67 -14.44 -17.87 12.70
N SER A 68 -13.30 -18.41 12.29
CA SER A 68 -12.80 -19.69 12.79
C SER A 68 -12.48 -19.57 14.29
N LYS A 69 -12.96 -20.53 15.10
CA LYS A 69 -12.60 -20.56 16.52
C LYS A 69 -11.12 -20.91 16.66
N LYS A 70 -10.39 -20.22 17.54
CA LYS A 70 -8.94 -20.38 17.81
C LYS A 70 -8.49 -21.79 18.29
N LEU A 71 -9.40 -22.76 18.34
CA LEU A 71 -9.16 -24.14 18.77
C LEU A 71 -9.86 -25.16 17.83
N ASP A 72 -10.12 -24.77 16.58
CA ASP A 72 -10.75 -25.65 15.59
C ASP A 72 -9.67 -26.35 14.75
N PHE A 73 -9.46 -27.65 15.02
CA PHE A 73 -8.58 -28.54 14.24
C PHE A 73 -9.28 -29.17 13.03
N SER A 74 -10.51 -28.73 12.72
CA SER A 74 -11.26 -29.21 11.56
C SER A 74 -10.72 -28.61 10.26
N ARG A 75 -10.63 -29.41 9.18
CA ARG A 75 -10.21 -28.98 7.82
C ARG A 75 -11.25 -28.10 7.09
N LYS A 76 -12.14 -27.44 7.83
CA LYS A 76 -13.27 -26.67 7.28
C LYS A 76 -12.82 -25.26 6.93
N THR A 77 -12.90 -24.91 5.66
CA THR A 77 -12.48 -23.63 5.08
C THR A 77 -13.35 -22.47 5.58
N ARG A 78 -14.68 -22.67 5.63
CA ARG A 78 -15.66 -21.63 6.02
C ARG A 78 -15.45 -20.34 5.24
N SER A 79 -15.14 -20.49 3.96
CA SER A 79 -14.80 -19.42 3.05
C SER A 79 -16.08 -18.77 2.52
N VAL A 80 -16.12 -17.44 2.55
CA VAL A 80 -17.29 -16.66 2.14
C VAL A 80 -16.86 -15.51 1.25
N ASP A 81 -17.45 -15.43 0.07
CA ASP A 81 -17.23 -14.35 -0.87
C ASP A 81 -18.27 -13.25 -0.64
N VAL A 82 -17.77 -12.02 -0.44
CA VAL A 82 -18.57 -10.83 -0.19
C VAL A 82 -18.36 -9.85 -1.33
N SER A 83 -19.43 -9.59 -2.08
CA SER A 83 -19.47 -8.60 -3.15
C SER A 83 -20.36 -7.43 -2.72
N ILE A 84 -19.81 -6.22 -2.75
CA ILE A 84 -20.50 -5.01 -2.34
C ILE A 84 -20.37 -3.96 -3.44
N VAL A 85 -21.49 -3.43 -3.91
CA VAL A 85 -21.50 -2.29 -4.81
C VAL A 85 -22.01 -1.08 -4.06
N VAL A 86 -21.22 -0.01 -4.02
CA VAL A 86 -21.46 1.20 -3.20
C VAL A 86 -21.28 2.48 -4.01
N PRO A 87 -21.87 3.60 -3.56
CA PRO A 87 -21.59 4.91 -4.11
C PRO A 87 -20.09 5.27 -4.04
N SER A 88 -19.57 5.89 -5.09
CA SER A 88 -18.22 6.47 -5.13
C SER A 88 -17.94 7.36 -3.91
N GLY A 89 -16.74 7.25 -3.35
CA GLY A 89 -16.33 8.02 -2.16
C GLY A 89 -16.71 7.37 -0.82
N SER A 90 -17.36 6.21 -0.83
CA SER A 90 -17.67 5.47 0.39
C SER A 90 -16.40 5.07 1.14
N VAL A 91 -16.49 5.06 2.47
CA VAL A 91 -15.39 4.71 3.38
C VAL A 91 -15.39 3.21 3.62
N LEU A 92 -14.22 2.57 3.56
CA LEU A 92 -14.05 1.15 3.85
C LEU A 92 -13.27 0.94 5.14
N ARG A 93 -13.83 0.14 6.05
CA ARG A 93 -13.17 -0.41 7.23
C ARG A 93 -13.35 -1.92 7.25
N ALA A 94 -12.32 -2.65 6.85
CA ALA A 94 -12.41 -4.10 6.76
C ALA A 94 -11.36 -4.78 7.66
N GLU A 95 -11.76 -5.86 8.32
CA GLU A 95 -10.88 -6.79 9.02
C GLU A 95 -11.19 -8.22 8.58
N SER A 96 -10.13 -8.96 8.26
CA SER A 96 -10.22 -10.36 7.85
C SER A 96 -9.08 -11.20 8.45
N GLU A 97 -9.27 -12.51 8.57
CA GLU A 97 -8.18 -13.42 8.93
C GLU A 97 -7.36 -13.75 7.69
N VAL A 98 -8.01 -14.28 6.65
CA VAL A 98 -7.40 -14.63 5.37
C VAL A 98 -8.35 -14.22 4.24
N ALA A 99 -8.10 -13.08 3.60
CA ALA A 99 -8.96 -12.65 2.51
C ALA A 99 -8.27 -11.74 1.51
N ASP A 100 -8.54 -11.99 0.23
CA ASP A 100 -8.20 -11.06 -0.84
C ASP A 100 -9.19 -9.90 -0.83
N LEU A 101 -8.67 -8.68 -1.02
CA LEU A 101 -9.49 -7.48 -1.17
C LEU A 101 -9.26 -6.90 -2.56
N ARG A 102 -10.32 -6.85 -3.35
CA ARG A 102 -10.33 -6.16 -4.63
C ARG A 102 -11.32 -5.01 -4.58
N CYS A 103 -10.82 -3.79 -4.79
CA CYS A 103 -11.66 -2.63 -4.97
C CYS A 103 -11.46 -2.02 -6.35
N SER A 104 -12.55 -1.88 -7.10
CA SER A 104 -12.61 -1.11 -8.34
C SER A 104 -13.38 0.19 -8.14
N GLY A 105 -12.91 1.27 -8.77
CA GLY A 105 -13.48 2.60 -8.63
C GLY A 105 -12.89 3.40 -7.47
N ARG A 106 -13.52 4.54 -7.14
CA ARG A 106 -12.99 5.51 -6.17
C ARG A 106 -13.61 5.33 -4.79
N LEU A 107 -12.83 4.83 -3.84
CA LEU A 107 -13.17 4.87 -2.42
C LEU A 107 -12.77 6.20 -1.77
N GLY A 108 -13.43 6.52 -0.67
CA GLY A 108 -12.94 7.49 0.30
C GLY A 108 -11.76 6.92 1.09
N GLU A 109 -11.77 7.11 2.41
CA GLU A 109 -10.77 6.49 3.30
C GLU A 109 -10.89 4.95 3.26
N CYS A 110 -9.77 4.26 3.16
CA CYS A 110 -9.70 2.79 3.21
C CYS A 110 -8.79 2.35 4.35
N ALA A 111 -9.37 1.67 5.34
CA ALA A 111 -8.64 0.97 6.39
C ALA A 111 -8.87 -0.54 6.25
N TYR A 112 -7.82 -1.29 5.98
CA TYR A 112 -7.88 -2.74 5.86
C TYR A 112 -6.84 -3.44 6.71
N LYS A 113 -7.26 -4.46 7.43
CA LYS A 113 -6.40 -5.33 8.22
C LYS A 113 -6.65 -6.79 7.86
N THR A 114 -5.61 -7.49 7.44
CA THR A 114 -5.66 -8.93 7.15
C THR A 114 -4.42 -9.64 7.68
N SER A 115 -4.50 -10.94 7.96
CA SER A 115 -3.28 -11.71 8.23
C SER A 115 -2.64 -12.16 6.93
N MET A 116 -3.43 -12.61 5.96
CA MET A 116 -2.95 -13.06 4.64
C MET A 116 -3.96 -12.68 3.55
N GLY A 117 -3.47 -12.28 2.39
CA GLY A 117 -4.29 -12.03 1.21
C GLY A 117 -3.72 -10.95 0.30
N HIS A 118 -4.08 -11.02 -0.98
CA HIS A 118 -3.79 -10.01 -1.97
C HIS A 118 -4.71 -8.81 -1.81
N VAL A 119 -4.13 -7.61 -1.91
CA VAL A 119 -4.89 -6.36 -1.84
C VAL A 119 -4.68 -5.62 -3.14
N GLN A 120 -5.77 -5.40 -3.86
CA GLN A 120 -5.80 -4.60 -5.07
C GLN A 120 -6.81 -3.46 -4.92
N LEU A 121 -6.32 -2.23 -4.94
CA LEU A 121 -7.14 -1.02 -4.88
C LEU A 121 -6.85 -0.15 -6.10
N ASP A 122 -7.88 0.19 -6.87
CA ASP A 122 -7.71 1.11 -8.00
C ASP A 122 -7.50 2.54 -7.51
N HIS A 123 -8.47 3.09 -6.76
CA HIS A 123 -8.39 4.46 -6.26
C HIS A 123 -9.01 4.57 -4.86
N THR A 124 -8.27 5.16 -3.93
CA THR A 124 -8.74 5.44 -2.57
C THR A 124 -8.28 6.83 -2.13
N GLY A 125 -8.97 7.42 -1.17
CA GLY A 125 -8.48 8.52 -0.36
C GLY A 125 -7.35 8.06 0.59
N PRO A 126 -7.30 8.54 1.84
CA PRO A 126 -6.30 8.08 2.80
C PRO A 126 -6.34 6.57 3.02
N LEU A 127 -5.16 5.93 2.96
CA LEU A 127 -5.03 4.48 3.04
C LEU A 127 -4.32 4.07 4.33
N ARG A 128 -4.92 3.14 5.08
CA ARG A 128 -4.30 2.44 6.20
C ARG A 128 -4.40 0.94 5.98
N LEU A 129 -3.29 0.32 5.58
CA LEU A 129 -3.24 -1.10 5.27
C LEU A 129 -2.28 -1.83 6.21
N ARG A 130 -2.77 -2.90 6.86
CA ARG A 130 -1.95 -3.82 7.63
C ARG A 130 -2.18 -5.25 7.14
N THR A 131 -1.15 -5.88 6.61
CA THR A 131 -1.20 -7.28 6.17
C THR A 131 -0.02 -8.07 6.73
N GLY A 132 -0.23 -9.33 7.12
CA GLY A 132 0.87 -10.22 7.48
C GLY A 132 1.60 -10.77 6.25
N GLY A 133 0.87 -10.99 5.15
CA GLY A 133 1.43 -11.51 3.92
C GLY A 133 0.54 -11.32 2.70
N GLY A 134 1.15 -10.99 1.56
CA GLY A 134 0.45 -10.91 0.28
C GLY A 134 1.01 -9.83 -0.64
N ARG A 135 0.45 -9.78 -1.85
CA ARG A 135 0.76 -8.70 -2.81
C ARG A 135 -0.17 -7.53 -2.56
N VAL A 136 0.39 -6.35 -2.39
CA VAL A 136 -0.35 -5.09 -2.29
C VAL A 136 -0.14 -4.32 -3.58
N THR A 137 -1.21 -4.03 -4.31
CA THR A 137 -1.21 -3.19 -5.50
C THR A 137 -2.22 -2.07 -5.32
N VAL A 138 -1.75 -0.83 -5.35
CA VAL A 138 -2.63 0.36 -5.25
C VAL A 138 -2.34 1.26 -6.44
N ALA A 139 -3.31 1.54 -7.29
CA ALA A 139 -3.04 2.37 -8.46
C ALA A 139 -2.95 3.86 -8.11
N ARG A 140 -3.85 4.38 -7.26
CA ARG A 140 -3.82 5.78 -6.79
C ARG A 140 -4.32 5.95 -5.35
N VAL A 141 -3.64 6.80 -4.60
CA VAL A 141 -4.03 7.27 -3.25
C VAL A 141 -4.15 8.79 -3.25
N ASP A 142 -5.35 9.32 -3.01
CA ASP A 142 -5.60 10.76 -2.79
C ASP A 142 -5.45 11.08 -1.30
N GLY A 143 -4.22 11.36 -0.87
CA GLY A 143 -3.88 11.66 0.52
C GLY A 143 -2.78 10.75 1.05
N ASP A 144 -2.75 10.56 2.38
CA ASP A 144 -1.68 9.82 3.03
C ASP A 144 -1.86 8.31 2.95
N ALA A 145 -0.77 7.58 2.71
CA ALA A 145 -0.73 6.13 2.67
C ALA A 145 0.15 5.56 3.80
N GLU A 146 -0.44 4.82 4.73
CA GLU A 146 0.28 3.99 5.69
C GLU A 146 0.10 2.50 5.34
N ILE A 147 1.18 1.84 4.96
CA ILE A 147 1.19 0.41 4.60
C ILE A 147 2.20 -0.31 5.47
N ILE A 148 1.73 -1.32 6.20
CA ILE A 148 2.56 -2.22 6.99
C ILE A 148 2.31 -3.64 6.49
N THR A 149 3.34 -4.27 5.93
CA THR A 149 3.32 -5.66 5.50
C THR A 149 4.40 -6.48 6.19
N GLY A 150 4.07 -7.71 6.57
CA GLY A 150 5.07 -8.68 7.02
C GLY A 150 5.84 -9.26 5.83
N THR A 151 5.14 -9.74 4.81
CA THR A 151 5.74 -10.43 3.67
C THR A 151 5.01 -10.10 2.37
N GLY A 152 5.75 -10.02 1.27
CA GLY A 152 5.22 -9.83 -0.08
C GLY A 152 5.61 -8.49 -0.71
N ARG A 153 5.09 -8.25 -1.91
CA ARG A 153 5.44 -7.09 -2.74
C ARG A 153 4.43 -5.97 -2.55
N ILE A 154 4.93 -4.76 -2.38
CA ILE A 154 4.13 -3.53 -2.42
C ILE A 154 4.39 -2.85 -3.77
N ARG A 155 3.32 -2.55 -4.51
CA ARG A 155 3.38 -1.72 -5.71
C ARG A 155 2.34 -0.61 -5.60
N ILE A 156 2.80 0.64 -5.53
CA ILE A 156 1.93 1.82 -5.51
C ILE A 156 2.18 2.61 -6.79
N GLY A 157 1.12 3.01 -7.47
CA GLY A 157 1.21 3.91 -8.59
C GLY A 157 1.48 5.34 -8.13
N GLU A 158 0.42 6.08 -7.84
CA GLU A 158 0.52 7.48 -7.47
C GLU A 158 0.01 7.73 -6.06
N VAL A 159 0.71 8.58 -5.31
CA VAL A 159 0.28 9.06 -4.00
C VAL A 159 0.33 10.58 -3.95
N ASP A 160 -0.84 11.18 -3.77
CA ASP A 160 -1.03 12.63 -3.62
C ASP A 160 -0.98 13.05 -2.14
N GLY A 161 0.07 12.64 -1.43
CA GLY A 161 0.24 12.85 0.01
C GLY A 161 1.51 12.21 0.54
N ALA A 162 1.59 11.99 1.85
CA ALA A 162 2.73 11.34 2.48
C ALA A 162 2.60 9.80 2.43
N VAL A 163 3.73 9.10 2.29
CA VAL A 163 3.80 7.63 2.31
C VAL A 163 4.65 7.16 3.47
N VAL A 164 4.08 6.27 4.29
CA VAL A 164 4.78 5.49 5.29
C VAL A 164 4.63 4.01 4.95
N ALA A 165 5.67 3.41 4.38
CA ALA A 165 5.68 1.99 4.04
C ALA A 165 6.66 1.21 4.92
N ARG A 166 6.19 0.12 5.53
CA ARG A 166 7.02 -0.83 6.27
C ARG A 166 6.83 -2.22 5.68
N ASN A 167 7.90 -2.84 5.23
CA ASN A 167 7.89 -4.20 4.70
C ASN A 167 9.00 -5.02 5.35
N SER A 168 8.68 -6.17 5.95
CA SER A 168 9.76 -7.01 6.48
C SER A 168 10.44 -7.81 5.38
N ASN A 169 9.69 -8.40 4.43
CA ASN A 169 10.26 -9.18 3.34
C ASN A 169 9.53 -8.94 2.02
N GLY A 170 10.23 -8.37 1.05
CA GLY A 170 9.78 -8.20 -0.33
C GLY A 170 10.01 -6.79 -0.86
N ASN A 171 9.83 -6.63 -2.17
CA ASN A 171 10.15 -5.38 -2.85
C ASN A 171 9.04 -4.35 -2.64
N THR A 172 9.46 -3.10 -2.54
CA THR A 172 8.56 -1.94 -2.46
C THR A 172 8.82 -1.05 -3.67
N GLU A 173 7.80 -0.90 -4.51
CA GLU A 173 7.86 -0.14 -5.75
C GLU A 173 6.80 0.97 -5.68
N ILE A 174 7.23 2.22 -5.84
CA ILE A 174 6.33 3.37 -5.87
C ILE A 174 6.64 4.21 -7.10
N ARG A 175 5.65 4.50 -7.95
CA ARG A 175 5.88 5.29 -9.15
C ARG A 175 6.04 6.76 -8.82
N LYS A 176 5.07 7.35 -8.12
CA LYS A 176 5.05 8.81 -7.90
C LYS A 176 4.52 9.15 -6.52
N VAL A 177 5.23 10.03 -5.83
CA VAL A 177 4.77 10.60 -4.54
C VAL A 177 5.00 12.10 -4.54
N THR A 178 3.98 12.86 -4.14
CA THR A 178 4.03 14.33 -4.08
C THR A 178 4.32 14.87 -2.68
N GLY A 179 4.10 14.08 -1.62
CA GLY A 179 4.42 14.40 -0.23
C GLY A 179 5.63 13.62 0.32
N ASP A 180 5.74 13.57 1.64
CA ASP A 180 6.89 12.96 2.33
C ASP A 180 6.93 11.44 2.16
N ILE A 181 8.11 10.89 1.89
CA ILE A 181 8.32 9.45 1.74
C ILE A 181 9.11 8.93 2.94
N ARG A 182 8.59 7.89 3.60
CA ARG A 182 9.31 7.13 4.61
C ARG A 182 9.10 5.64 4.39
N ILE A 183 10.09 4.98 3.81
CA ILE A 183 10.08 3.56 3.51
C ILE A 183 11.10 2.85 4.40
N ARG A 184 10.66 1.76 5.04
CA ARG A 184 11.54 0.85 5.79
C ARG A 184 11.33 -0.58 5.33
N CYS A 185 12.37 -1.19 4.81
CA CYS A 185 12.41 -2.59 4.46
C CYS A 185 13.40 -3.33 5.35
N ALA A 186 13.15 -4.60 5.71
CA ALA A 186 14.21 -5.42 6.28
C ALA A 186 14.95 -6.17 5.16
N ASN A 187 14.23 -6.88 4.31
CA ASN A 187 14.78 -7.57 3.15
C ASN A 187 13.96 -7.24 1.90
N GLY A 188 14.60 -6.72 0.86
CA GLY A 188 13.96 -6.38 -0.40
C GLY A 188 14.42 -5.03 -0.94
N ASP A 189 14.24 -4.88 -2.25
CA ASP A 189 14.60 -3.65 -2.95
C ASP A 189 13.53 -2.58 -2.77
N ILE A 190 13.98 -1.33 -2.71
CA ILE A 190 13.12 -0.15 -2.70
C ILE A 190 13.33 0.58 -4.01
N SER A 191 12.26 0.81 -4.76
CA SER A 191 12.29 1.67 -5.95
C SER A 191 11.23 2.74 -5.86
N VAL A 192 11.65 3.98 -6.06
CA VAL A 192 10.77 5.15 -6.18
C VAL A 192 11.10 5.82 -7.51
N GLU A 193 10.16 5.88 -8.46
CA GLU A 193 10.45 6.45 -9.79
C GLU A 193 10.50 7.98 -9.73
N HIS A 194 9.50 8.63 -9.11
CA HIS A 194 9.43 10.08 -8.94
C HIS A 194 9.12 10.46 -7.48
N ALA A 195 10.07 11.13 -6.84
CA ALA A 195 9.94 11.68 -5.49
C ALA A 195 9.87 13.22 -5.55
N TRP A 196 8.65 13.78 -5.52
CA TRP A 196 8.41 15.22 -5.60
C TRP A 196 8.12 15.88 -4.24
N GLY A 197 8.14 15.09 -3.17
CA GLY A 197 8.03 15.55 -1.79
C GLY A 197 9.24 16.34 -1.30
N PRO A 198 9.12 17.04 -0.16
CA PRO A 198 10.24 17.76 0.45
C PRO A 198 11.18 16.84 1.25
N ARG A 199 10.74 15.63 1.64
CA ARG A 199 11.57 14.66 2.36
C ARG A 199 11.38 13.26 1.81
N THR A 200 12.49 12.59 1.51
CA THR A 200 12.52 11.19 1.07
C THR A 200 13.48 10.40 1.92
N GLU A 201 12.95 9.49 2.73
CA GLU A 201 13.71 8.57 3.57
C GLU A 201 13.42 7.14 3.17
N ALA A 202 14.47 6.41 2.79
CA ALA A 202 14.37 4.98 2.50
C ALA A 202 15.48 4.24 3.24
N GLU A 203 15.10 3.20 3.99
CA GLU A 203 16.04 2.36 4.72
C GLU A 203 15.74 0.89 4.40
N THR A 204 16.75 0.13 4.01
CA THR A 204 16.67 -1.35 3.89
C THR A 204 17.85 -2.01 4.59
N ALA A 205 17.70 -3.21 5.15
CA ALA A 205 18.87 -3.93 5.68
C ALA A 205 19.57 -4.69 4.55
N ASN A 206 18.80 -5.44 3.75
CA ASN A 206 19.32 -6.19 2.60
C ASN A 206 18.48 -5.88 1.37
N GLY A 207 19.07 -5.13 0.43
CA GLY A 207 18.41 -4.73 -0.81
C GLY A 207 19.00 -3.44 -1.37
N SER A 208 18.74 -3.22 -2.64
CA SER A 208 19.14 -2.00 -3.34
C SER A 208 18.07 -0.93 -3.18
N ILE A 209 18.49 0.33 -3.17
CA ILE A 209 17.58 1.48 -3.13
C ILE A 209 17.77 2.27 -4.42
N ARG A 210 16.72 2.39 -5.21
CA ARG A 210 16.69 3.20 -6.44
C ARG A 210 15.69 4.33 -6.26
N VAL A 211 16.14 5.56 -6.41
CA VAL A 211 15.27 6.74 -6.53
C VAL A 211 15.53 7.36 -7.90
N GLY A 212 14.55 7.26 -8.81
CA GLY A 212 14.67 7.64 -10.21
C GLY A 212 14.83 9.14 -10.40
N GLU A 213 13.94 9.94 -9.83
CA GLU A 213 14.01 11.40 -9.93
C GLU A 213 13.62 12.07 -8.62
N VAL A 214 14.51 12.93 -8.13
CA VAL A 214 14.24 13.86 -7.02
C VAL A 214 14.26 15.28 -7.54
N THR A 215 13.19 16.04 -7.26
CA THR A 215 13.04 17.42 -7.74
C THR A 215 13.28 18.49 -6.68
N ARG A 216 13.21 18.15 -5.38
CA ARG A 216 13.44 19.09 -4.28
C ARG A 216 13.69 18.40 -2.94
N GLY A 217 14.19 19.16 -1.98
CA GLY A 217 14.16 18.79 -0.57
C GLY A 217 15.35 17.96 -0.10
N THR A 218 15.08 17.05 0.83
CA THR A 218 16.09 16.22 1.51
C THR A 218 15.89 14.75 1.18
N VAL A 219 16.98 14.06 0.88
CA VAL A 219 17.00 12.64 0.53
C VAL A 219 17.94 11.94 1.48
N ALA A 220 17.45 10.97 2.23
CA ALA A 220 18.24 10.14 3.13
C ALA A 220 18.01 8.66 2.81
N LEU A 221 19.00 8.03 2.17
CA LEU A 221 18.96 6.63 1.78
C LEU A 221 19.99 5.84 2.57
N LYS A 222 19.58 4.70 3.11
CA LYS A 222 20.46 3.84 3.90
C LYS A 222 20.21 2.38 3.59
N THR A 223 21.26 1.66 3.21
CA THR A 223 21.23 0.20 3.09
C THR A 223 22.41 -0.43 3.84
N ALA A 224 22.28 -1.64 4.38
CA ALA A 224 23.46 -2.35 4.92
C ALA A 224 24.17 -3.14 3.83
N THR A 225 23.40 -3.80 2.96
CA THR A 225 23.91 -4.54 1.81
C THR A 225 23.04 -4.25 0.59
N GLY A 226 23.64 -3.70 -0.46
CA GLY A 226 22.98 -3.35 -1.71
C GLY A 226 23.45 -2.01 -2.27
N ASP A 227 23.09 -1.79 -3.52
CA ASP A 227 23.48 -0.58 -4.24
C ASP A 227 22.47 0.54 -3.99
N VAL A 228 22.96 1.77 -4.05
CA VAL A 228 22.11 2.97 -3.95
C VAL A 228 22.22 3.77 -5.23
N GLU A 229 21.11 3.95 -5.92
CA GLU A 229 21.02 4.73 -7.14
C GLU A 229 20.08 5.92 -6.95
N ILE A 230 20.56 7.11 -7.31
CA ILE A 230 19.84 8.37 -7.13
C ILE A 230 19.92 9.18 -8.42
N GLY A 231 18.76 9.46 -9.02
CA GLY A 231 18.65 10.45 -10.09
C GLY A 231 18.12 11.77 -9.57
N LEU A 232 18.79 12.85 -9.95
CA LEU A 232 18.39 14.22 -9.64
C LEU A 232 17.80 14.90 -10.87
N GLY A 233 16.72 15.67 -10.68
CA GLY A 233 16.16 16.52 -11.72
C GLY A 233 17.19 17.50 -12.30
N ALA A 234 17.01 17.87 -13.56
CA ALA A 234 17.94 18.72 -14.30
C ALA A 234 18.14 20.11 -13.64
N GLY A 235 19.38 20.61 -13.66
CA GLY A 235 19.71 21.99 -13.25
C GLY A 235 19.71 22.26 -11.74
N LEU A 236 19.47 21.26 -10.90
CA LEU A 236 19.44 21.44 -9.45
C LEU A 236 20.83 21.26 -8.82
N PRO A 237 21.32 22.24 -8.03
CA PRO A 237 22.51 22.05 -7.21
C PRO A 237 22.20 21.12 -6.05
N ALA A 238 23.13 20.23 -5.72
CA ALA A 238 22.96 19.26 -4.63
C ALA A 238 24.17 19.24 -3.70
N LYS A 239 23.90 19.20 -2.39
CA LYS A 239 24.89 18.92 -1.36
C LYS A 239 24.91 17.42 -1.12
N LEU A 240 26.06 16.79 -1.33
CA LEU A 240 26.20 15.35 -1.31
C LEU A 240 27.00 14.89 -0.08
N ASP A 241 26.43 13.97 0.69
CA ASP A 241 27.10 13.19 1.74
C ASP A 241 26.89 11.71 1.39
N LEU A 242 27.83 11.15 0.63
CA LEU A 242 27.78 9.79 0.12
C LEU A 242 28.90 8.98 0.79
N SER A 243 28.54 7.90 1.47
CA SER A 243 29.51 7.04 2.15
C SER A 243 29.21 5.56 1.90
N THR A 244 30.20 4.83 1.37
CA THR A 244 30.19 3.36 1.28
C THR A 244 31.28 2.77 2.16
N GLY A 245 31.01 1.67 2.86
CA GLY A 245 32.03 0.92 3.60
C GLY A 245 32.92 0.10 2.66
N PHE A 246 32.28 -0.71 1.81
CA PHE A 246 32.91 -1.54 0.78
C PHE A 246 32.15 -1.36 -0.54
N GLY A 247 32.74 -0.58 -1.45
CA GLY A 247 32.18 -0.30 -2.77
C GLY A 247 32.77 0.96 -3.36
N ARG A 248 32.15 1.47 -4.43
CA ARG A 248 32.54 2.69 -5.15
C ARG A 248 31.43 3.71 -5.13
N VAL A 249 31.82 4.98 -5.12
CA VAL A 249 30.89 6.10 -5.33
C VAL A 249 31.12 6.63 -6.74
N LEU A 250 30.10 6.50 -7.60
CA LEU A 250 30.08 7.07 -8.93
C LEU A 250 29.20 8.32 -8.91
N ASN A 251 29.81 9.48 -9.13
CA ASN A 251 29.10 10.74 -9.27
C ASN A 251 29.28 11.27 -10.69
N THR A 252 28.19 11.31 -11.46
CA THR A 252 28.16 11.85 -12.82
C THR A 252 27.53 13.24 -12.90
N LEU A 253 27.26 13.89 -11.76
CA LEU A 253 26.73 15.25 -11.74
C LEU A 253 27.82 16.24 -12.19
N GLU A 254 27.46 17.10 -13.15
CA GLU A 254 28.26 18.26 -13.48
C GLU A 254 28.32 19.23 -12.28
N SER A 255 29.52 19.73 -11.97
CA SER A 255 29.71 20.73 -10.91
C SER A 255 29.06 22.04 -11.33
N VAL A 256 27.99 22.42 -10.64
CA VAL A 256 27.35 23.72 -10.79
C VAL A 256 27.89 24.63 -9.68
N ALA A 257 28.45 25.78 -10.05
CA ALA A 257 28.98 26.76 -9.09
C ALA A 257 27.90 27.15 -8.06
N GLU A 258 28.32 27.21 -6.80
CA GLU A 258 27.48 27.49 -5.63
C GLU A 258 26.71 28.81 -5.79
N SER A 259 25.38 28.73 -5.71
CA SER A 259 24.53 29.59 -4.87
C SER A 259 23.09 29.52 -5.40
N SER A 260 22.30 28.64 -4.81
CA SER A 260 20.85 28.74 -4.85
C SER A 260 20.35 28.35 -3.48
N GLU A 261 19.46 29.16 -2.91
CA GLU A 261 18.75 28.87 -1.65
C GLU A 261 17.93 27.57 -1.70
N LYS A 262 17.81 26.94 -2.88
CA LYS A 262 17.10 25.67 -3.11
C LYS A 262 18.06 24.56 -3.57
N SER A 263 19.07 24.23 -2.76
CA SER A 263 19.89 23.04 -2.97
C SER A 263 19.21 21.78 -2.45
N ILE A 264 19.28 20.67 -3.18
CA ILE A 264 18.85 19.35 -2.66
C ILE A 264 19.94 18.83 -1.72
N GLU A 265 19.57 18.34 -0.55
CA GLU A 265 20.50 17.63 0.34
C GLU A 265 20.36 16.12 0.14
N VAL A 266 21.43 15.46 -0.28
CA VAL A 266 21.45 14.01 -0.51
C VAL A 266 22.41 13.37 0.47
N LYS A 267 21.88 12.49 1.32
CA LYS A 267 22.63 11.64 2.24
C LYS A 267 22.40 10.19 1.84
N ALA A 268 23.45 9.51 1.35
CA ALA A 268 23.35 8.12 0.94
C ALA A 268 24.43 7.29 1.65
N LYS A 269 24.02 6.24 2.36
CA LYS A 269 24.93 5.37 3.09
C LYS A 269 24.70 3.91 2.76
N THR A 270 25.76 3.20 2.40
CA THR A 270 25.76 1.73 2.25
C THR A 270 26.95 1.14 3.00
N SER A 271 26.82 -0.04 3.61
CA SER A 271 27.99 -0.73 4.19
C SER A 271 28.69 -1.60 3.14
N HIS A 272 27.94 -2.26 2.27
CA HIS A 272 28.44 -3.09 1.17
C HIS A 272 27.60 -2.82 -0.08
N GLY A 273 28.21 -2.22 -1.09
CA GLY A 273 27.56 -1.85 -2.33
C GLY A 273 28.06 -0.53 -2.90
N ASP A 274 27.70 -0.29 -4.15
CA ASP A 274 28.06 0.92 -4.86
C ASP A 274 26.98 2.00 -4.66
N ILE A 275 27.41 3.26 -4.71
CA ILE A 275 26.51 4.42 -4.74
C ILE A 275 26.67 5.10 -6.09
N ALA A 276 25.61 5.18 -6.87
CA ALA A 276 25.57 5.91 -8.13
C ALA A 276 24.63 7.10 -8.03
N ILE A 277 25.11 8.29 -8.39
CA ILE A 277 24.30 9.48 -8.52
C ILE A 277 24.42 10.04 -9.94
N HIS A 278 23.28 10.31 -10.57
CA HIS A 278 23.17 10.74 -11.96
C HIS A 278 22.05 11.78 -12.15
N ARG A 279 21.94 12.32 -13.36
CA ARG A 279 20.79 13.13 -13.78
C ARG A 279 19.70 12.23 -14.34
N ALA A 280 18.47 12.42 -13.87
CA ALA A 280 17.28 11.71 -14.36
C ALA A 280 16.92 12.13 -15.79
#